data_AF-A0A8B8P4E1-F1
#
_entry.id   AF-A0A8B8P4E1-F1
#
_cell.length_a   1.000
_cell.length_b   1.000
_cell.length_c   1.000
_cell.angle_alpha   90.00
_cell.angle_beta   90.00
_cell.angle_gamma   90.00
#
_symmetry.space_group_name_H-M   'P 1'
#
loop_
_entity.id
_entity.type
_entity.pdbx_description
1 polymer ?
#
loop_
_entity_poly.entity_id
_entity_poly.type
_entity_poly.pdbx_seq_one_letter_code
_entity_poly.pdbx_strand_id
1 'polypeptide(L)'
;MMQKRLPEYFSELLANKNVLLNDIYHDYAFMLNEEAQVFAGLIIGINVIDCNFFVKDANFDLMDDVIDLSPYLRAANSYDDDTDGCDPINSGEETSSQDAMSMRNLKMVLDQKNYLEERNKRLESTVSDLQVKIKNLGEQNSKLEMEAKVSEVRIQKLQSKQTLPVTVNSFPEEADIQIDSAASTSVENQIEKSNMMADKIEELERQKETLEQKYSSLAERASILETSYRSSLEKIKILERDLDAQTSMNADKETTIKIYEKDIREKQAQVESLRSSLNDAKKLHADLNERFNDTSTKLKDRVKSVSNLQASLDKWKLENKTLAARLQDKLVSLKTIKGDLDKALKQIDELKKYNEKINDELKLERESGQFSSVTVEAQNAKLSELTARIKEFEDELKDVKPYKDRSEELARRCKDYEQSLEEIGAQLRESRLEVENLKENSAVFLDSQWMDNNKMELASSAKPVRVCDTCHAFLLAKFVKHSSSSN
;
A
#
# COMPACT_ATOMS: atom_id res chain seq x y z
N MET A 1 9.53 40.80 -36.02
CA MET A 1 8.79 39.58 -35.62
C MET A 1 8.29 39.69 -34.18
N MET A 2 9.15 39.62 -33.16
CA MET A 2 8.73 39.70 -31.74
C MET A 2 7.91 40.96 -31.39
N GLN A 3 8.23 42.10 -32.01
CA GLN A 3 7.50 43.36 -31.81
C GLN A 3 6.16 43.44 -32.57
N LYS A 4 5.83 42.44 -33.42
CA LYS A 4 4.64 42.43 -34.30
C LYS A 4 4.51 43.64 -35.25
N ARG A 5 5.65 44.25 -35.60
CA ARG A 5 5.76 45.42 -36.49
C ARG A 5 6.54 45.19 -37.78
N LEU A 6 6.91 43.94 -38.06
CA LEU A 6 7.66 43.63 -39.29
C LEU A 6 6.92 44.10 -40.56
N PRO A 7 5.60 43.89 -40.71
CA PRO A 7 4.87 44.33 -41.90
C PRO A 7 4.81 45.86 -42.02
N GLU A 8 4.75 46.57 -40.90
CA GLU A 8 4.75 48.04 -40.86
C GLU A 8 6.10 48.60 -41.35
N TYR A 9 7.21 48.06 -40.85
CA TYR A 9 8.55 48.46 -41.30
C TYR A 9 8.78 48.15 -42.78
N PHE A 10 8.30 46.99 -43.25
CA PHE A 10 8.42 46.60 -44.65
C PHE A 10 7.59 47.51 -45.56
N SER A 11 6.39 47.91 -45.12
CA SER A 11 5.53 48.85 -45.87
C SER A 11 6.13 50.26 -45.94
N GLU A 12 6.73 50.74 -44.84
CA GLU A 12 7.43 52.04 -44.80
C GLU A 12 8.67 52.05 -45.71
N LEU A 13 9.39 50.93 -45.78
CA LEU A 13 10.51 50.75 -46.69
C LEU A 13 10.06 50.81 -48.16
N LEU A 14 8.94 50.16 -48.49
CA LEU A 14 8.39 50.18 -49.85
C LEU A 14 7.81 51.55 -50.23
N ALA A 15 7.22 52.29 -49.29
CA ALA A 15 6.77 53.66 -49.51
C ALA A 15 7.91 54.58 -49.95
N ASN A 16 9.12 54.34 -49.45
CA ASN A 16 10.32 55.10 -49.77
C ASN A 16 11.26 54.40 -50.77
N LYS A 17 10.77 53.38 -51.51
CA LYS A 17 11.61 52.53 -52.37
C LYS A 17 12.40 53.29 -53.44
N ASN A 18 11.80 54.34 -54.01
CA ASN A 18 12.43 55.12 -55.09
C ASN A 18 13.65 55.93 -54.61
N VAL A 19 13.75 56.22 -53.31
CA VAL A 19 14.84 57.03 -52.74
C VAL A 19 15.88 56.16 -52.05
N LEU A 20 15.47 55.11 -51.33
CA LEU A 20 16.37 54.31 -50.50
C LEU A 20 16.88 53.03 -51.17
N LEU A 21 16.05 52.41 -52.02
CA LEU A 21 16.34 51.07 -52.57
C LEU A 21 16.97 51.13 -53.97
N ASN A 22 16.84 52.25 -54.68
CA ASN A 22 17.33 52.39 -56.05
C ASN A 22 18.87 52.34 -56.16
N ASP A 23 19.59 52.76 -55.12
CA ASP A 23 21.07 52.72 -55.08
C ASP A 23 21.62 51.35 -54.65
N ILE A 24 20.77 50.49 -54.06
CA ILE A 24 21.17 49.21 -53.45
C ILE A 24 20.70 48.02 -54.31
N TYR A 25 19.56 48.15 -54.99
CA TYR A 25 18.92 47.10 -55.78
C TYR A 25 18.86 47.47 -57.26
N HIS A 26 19.08 46.49 -58.12
CA HIS A 26 18.86 46.66 -59.56
C HIS A 26 17.38 46.75 -59.91
N ASP A 27 17.03 47.42 -61.02
CA ASP A 27 15.65 47.68 -61.46
C ASP A 27 14.73 46.44 -61.53
N TYR A 28 15.31 45.26 -61.81
CA TYR A 28 14.58 43.99 -61.89
C TYR A 28 14.48 43.25 -60.53
N ALA A 29 15.02 43.82 -59.46
CA ALA A 29 14.95 43.23 -58.14
C ALA A 29 13.52 43.24 -57.62
N PHE A 30 13.16 42.16 -56.93
CA PHE A 30 11.86 41.96 -56.31
C PHE A 30 11.36 43.20 -55.53
N MET A 31 12.25 43.84 -54.76
CA MET A 31 11.93 44.99 -53.89
C MET A 31 11.44 46.24 -54.65
N LEU A 32 11.79 46.40 -55.93
CA LEU A 32 11.37 47.55 -56.74
C LEU A 32 10.10 47.28 -57.54
N ASN A 33 9.76 46.01 -57.77
CA ASN A 33 8.58 45.58 -58.51
C ASN A 33 7.28 45.67 -57.69
N GLU A 34 6.13 45.61 -58.37
CA GLU A 34 4.80 45.61 -57.73
C GLU A 34 4.54 44.36 -56.88
N GLU A 35 5.27 43.27 -57.13
CA GLU A 35 5.19 42.02 -56.36
C GLU A 35 5.58 42.20 -54.89
N ALA A 36 6.51 43.12 -54.58
CA ALA A 36 6.87 43.43 -53.21
C ALA A 36 5.71 44.03 -52.41
N GLN A 37 4.82 44.79 -53.06
CA GLN A 37 3.63 45.35 -52.42
C GLN A 37 2.61 44.25 -52.07
N VAL A 38 2.46 43.25 -52.94
CA VAL A 38 1.63 42.08 -52.66
C VAL A 38 2.22 41.27 -51.50
N PHE A 39 3.53 41.07 -51.50
CA PHE A 39 4.23 40.40 -50.41
C PHE A 39 4.05 41.13 -49.09
N ALA A 40 4.17 42.47 -49.06
CA ALA A 40 3.89 43.29 -47.87
C ALA A 40 2.52 42.99 -47.26
N GLY A 41 1.49 42.80 -48.10
CA GLY A 41 0.15 42.41 -47.67
C GLY A 41 0.09 41.00 -47.06
N LEU A 42 0.86 40.04 -47.59
CA LEU A 42 0.92 38.67 -47.07
C LEU A 42 1.61 38.61 -45.70
N ILE A 43 2.67 39.40 -45.48
CA ILE A 43 3.40 39.40 -44.22
C ILE A 43 2.57 39.94 -43.05
N ILE A 44 1.48 40.67 -43.30
CA ILE A 44 0.54 41.12 -42.25
C ILE A 44 0.02 39.92 -41.45
N GLY A 45 -0.21 38.77 -42.09
CA GLY A 45 -0.67 37.55 -41.44
C GLY A 45 0.33 37.01 -40.39
N ILE A 46 1.60 37.37 -40.50
CA ILE A 46 2.65 36.95 -39.56
C ILE A 46 2.48 37.62 -38.18
N ASN A 47 1.80 38.77 -38.09
CA ASN A 47 1.54 39.43 -36.80
C ASN A 47 0.68 38.60 -35.84
N VAL A 48 -0.07 37.63 -36.37
CA VAL A 48 -0.86 36.69 -35.55
C VAL A 48 0.05 35.72 -34.79
N ILE A 49 1.25 35.44 -35.31
CA ILE A 49 2.19 34.49 -34.72
C ILE A 49 2.85 35.15 -33.50
N ASP A 50 2.78 34.46 -32.36
CA ASP A 50 3.48 34.88 -31.15
C ASP A 50 4.91 34.37 -31.16
N CYS A 51 5.85 35.23 -31.54
CA CYS A 51 7.27 34.91 -31.58
C CYS A 51 7.96 35.39 -30.31
N ASN A 52 8.51 34.47 -29.52
CA ASN A 52 9.37 34.80 -28.39
C ASN A 52 10.75 34.15 -28.58
N PHE A 53 11.67 34.90 -29.21
CA PHE A 53 13.03 34.43 -29.45
C PHE A 53 13.98 34.95 -28.36
N PHE A 54 14.86 34.08 -27.88
CA PHE A 54 15.93 34.47 -26.97
C PHE A 54 17.08 35.10 -27.77
N VAL A 55 17.19 36.43 -27.72
CA VAL A 55 18.16 37.19 -28.52
C VAL A 55 19.48 37.46 -27.75
N LYS A 56 19.51 37.25 -26.43
CA LYS A 56 20.61 37.75 -25.58
C LYS A 56 21.96 37.03 -25.71
N ASP A 57 22.03 35.88 -26.37
CA ASP A 57 23.28 35.12 -26.57
C ASP A 57 23.39 34.50 -27.99
N ALA A 58 22.54 34.92 -28.93
CA ALA A 58 22.51 34.36 -30.28
C ALA A 58 23.59 35.03 -31.15
N ASN A 59 24.54 34.23 -31.64
CA ASN A 59 25.55 34.70 -32.59
C ASN A 59 25.03 34.53 -34.02
N PHE A 60 24.41 35.57 -34.58
CA PHE A 60 23.77 35.51 -35.90
C PHE A 60 24.75 35.32 -37.08
N ASP A 61 26.06 35.45 -36.84
CA ASP A 61 27.11 35.23 -37.84
C ASP A 61 27.38 33.74 -38.11
N LEU A 62 26.97 32.85 -37.19
CA LEU A 62 27.01 31.40 -37.37
C LEU A 62 25.59 30.85 -37.43
N MET A 63 25.28 30.06 -38.45
CA MET A 63 24.02 29.33 -38.51
C MET A 63 24.06 28.27 -37.40
N ASP A 64 23.18 28.37 -36.40
CA ASP A 64 23.02 27.30 -35.41
C ASP A 64 22.55 26.04 -36.14
N ASP A 65 23.48 25.12 -36.39
CA ASP A 65 23.21 23.83 -36.99
C ASP A 65 22.39 22.98 -36.01
N VAL A 66 21.15 22.71 -36.42
CA VAL A 66 20.24 21.70 -35.87
C VAL A 66 19.54 22.08 -34.56
N ILE A 67 18.24 22.39 -34.68
CA ILE A 67 17.30 22.43 -33.57
C ILE A 67 17.10 20.99 -33.08
N ASP A 68 17.62 20.65 -31.91
CA ASP A 68 17.33 19.37 -31.28
C ASP A 68 15.87 19.34 -30.79
N LEU A 69 15.00 18.72 -31.59
CA LEU A 69 13.60 18.47 -31.27
C LEU A 69 13.40 17.22 -30.40
N SER A 70 14.47 16.46 -30.08
CA SER A 70 14.41 15.29 -29.20
C SER A 70 13.76 15.55 -27.84
N PRO A 71 13.89 16.74 -27.20
CA PRO A 71 13.19 17.05 -25.95
C PRO A 71 11.67 17.18 -26.14
N TYR A 72 11.22 17.66 -27.30
CA TYR A 72 9.80 17.88 -27.63
C TYR A 72 9.15 16.65 -28.26
N LEU A 73 9.93 15.75 -28.85
CA LEU A 73 9.47 14.47 -29.37
C LEU A 73 9.33 13.40 -28.27
N ARG A 74 9.84 13.66 -27.05
CA ARG A 74 9.59 12.84 -25.85
C ARG A 74 8.39 13.34 -25.05
N ALA A 75 7.20 13.35 -25.65
CA ALA A 75 5.93 13.23 -24.94
C ALA A 75 4.77 13.23 -25.93
N ALA A 76 4.49 12.07 -26.53
CA ALA A 76 3.14 11.77 -27.00
C ALA A 76 2.56 10.50 -26.36
N ASN A 77 3.37 9.63 -25.73
CA ASN A 77 2.91 8.36 -25.14
C ASN A 77 3.38 8.14 -23.69
N SER A 78 3.43 9.19 -22.88
CA SER A 78 3.68 9.06 -21.44
C SER A 78 2.65 9.87 -20.64
N TYR A 79 1.37 9.67 -20.96
CA TYR A 79 0.32 9.90 -19.98
C TYR A 79 0.11 8.59 -19.22
N ASP A 80 0.43 8.65 -17.93
CA ASP A 80 -0.23 8.01 -16.80
C ASP A 80 -0.81 6.60 -17.00
N ASP A 81 -0.30 5.65 -16.20
CA ASP A 81 -1.19 5.01 -15.23
C ASP A 81 -0.40 4.56 -14.00
N ASP A 82 -0.38 5.44 -13.00
CA ASP A 82 -0.31 5.05 -11.60
C ASP A 82 -1.68 4.47 -11.22
N THR A 83 -1.84 3.14 -11.24
CA THR A 83 -2.91 2.47 -10.49
C THR A 83 -2.38 1.34 -9.63
N ASP A 84 -2.46 1.59 -8.31
CA ASP A 84 -2.44 0.58 -7.25
C ASP A 84 -3.69 -0.33 -7.37
N GLY A 85 -3.44 -1.65 -7.42
CA GLY A 85 -4.30 -2.68 -6.81
C GLY A 85 -5.45 -3.30 -7.61
N CYS A 86 -5.22 -4.49 -8.20
CA CYS A 86 -6.02 -5.71 -7.98
C CYS A 86 -5.53 -6.93 -8.79
N ASP A 87 -5.37 -8.04 -8.09
CA ASP A 87 -5.35 -9.47 -8.48
C ASP A 87 -4.45 -10.04 -9.62
N PRO A 88 -3.79 -11.19 -9.38
CA PRO A 88 -2.98 -11.89 -10.38
C PRO A 88 -3.80 -12.94 -11.14
N ILE A 89 -4.03 -12.74 -12.44
CA ILE A 89 -4.48 -13.81 -13.34
C ILE A 89 -3.66 -13.79 -14.65
N ASN A 90 -2.65 -14.66 -14.63
CA ASN A 90 -2.19 -15.53 -15.71
C ASN A 90 -2.80 -15.35 -17.12
N SER A 91 -1.98 -14.89 -18.07
CA SER A 91 -1.90 -15.46 -19.43
C SER A 91 -0.59 -15.05 -20.07
N GLY A 92 0.18 -16.03 -20.53
CA GLY A 92 1.50 -15.85 -21.13
C GLY A 92 1.48 -15.19 -22.51
N GLU A 93 2.71 -14.97 -22.99
CA GLU A 93 3.11 -14.37 -24.28
C GLU A 93 3.36 -12.85 -24.28
N GLU A 94 4.36 -12.40 -23.50
CA GLU A 94 5.03 -11.12 -23.75
C GLU A 94 6.55 -11.28 -23.74
N THR A 95 7.10 -11.89 -24.79
CA THR A 95 8.55 -11.89 -25.07
C THR A 95 8.93 -11.10 -26.33
N SER A 96 8.00 -10.38 -26.96
CA SER A 96 8.26 -9.69 -28.24
C SER A 96 8.41 -8.16 -28.14
N SER A 97 7.96 -7.52 -27.06
CA SER A 97 8.02 -6.06 -26.90
C SER A 97 9.40 -5.55 -26.46
N GLN A 98 10.11 -6.32 -25.63
CA GLN A 98 11.42 -5.95 -25.10
C GLN A 98 12.54 -6.07 -26.15
N ASP A 99 12.47 -7.08 -27.03
CA ASP A 99 13.40 -7.26 -28.15
C ASP A 99 13.24 -6.18 -29.23
N ALA A 100 12.00 -5.73 -29.50
CA ALA A 100 11.76 -4.63 -30.44
C ALA A 100 12.28 -3.28 -29.90
N MET A 101 12.16 -3.04 -28.59
CA MET A 101 12.72 -1.87 -27.92
C MET A 101 14.26 -1.90 -27.91
N SER A 102 14.84 -3.07 -27.63
CA SER A 102 16.28 -3.30 -27.63
C SER A 102 16.89 -3.15 -29.04
N MET A 103 16.21 -3.66 -30.08
CA MET A 103 16.63 -3.47 -31.47
C MET A 103 16.54 -2.02 -31.95
N ARG A 104 15.52 -1.25 -31.53
CA ARG A 104 15.44 0.19 -31.85
C ARG A 104 16.54 0.99 -31.16
N ASN A 105 16.81 0.69 -29.89
CA ASN A 105 17.90 1.32 -29.15
C ASN A 105 19.27 0.97 -29.77
N LEU A 106 19.47 -0.29 -30.18
CA LEU A 106 20.68 -0.72 -30.86
C LEU A 106 20.87 -0.02 -32.21
N LYS A 107 19.80 0.12 -33.00
CA LYS A 107 19.85 0.85 -34.28
C LYS A 107 20.23 2.31 -34.07
N MET A 108 19.65 2.98 -33.08
CA MET A 108 19.98 4.38 -32.76
C MET A 108 21.43 4.55 -32.30
N VAL A 109 21.95 3.61 -31.49
CA VAL A 109 23.36 3.61 -31.06
C VAL A 109 24.30 3.34 -32.24
N LEU A 110 23.92 2.47 -33.18
CA LEU A 110 24.69 2.22 -34.40
C LEU A 110 24.72 3.44 -35.32
N ASP A 111 23.60 4.14 -35.49
CA ASP A 111 23.54 5.38 -36.29
C ASP A 111 24.37 6.50 -35.65
N GLN A 112 24.34 6.63 -34.32
CA GLN A 112 25.23 7.55 -33.58
C GLN A 112 26.71 7.18 -33.74
N LYS A 113 27.04 5.89 -33.69
CA LYS A 113 28.40 5.41 -33.91
C LYS A 113 28.90 5.76 -35.31
N ASN A 114 28.11 5.49 -36.34
CA ASN A 114 28.47 5.81 -37.73
C ASN A 114 28.68 7.33 -37.93
N TYR A 115 27.86 8.17 -37.30
CA TYR A 115 28.04 9.63 -37.33
C TYR A 115 29.37 10.06 -36.69
N LEU A 116 29.70 9.50 -35.52
CA LEU A 116 30.96 9.81 -34.84
C LEU A 116 32.18 9.32 -35.63
N GLU A 117 32.10 8.15 -36.27
CA GLU A 117 33.16 7.63 -37.14
C GLU A 117 33.38 8.53 -38.36
N GLU A 118 32.32 8.99 -39.03
CA GLU A 118 32.44 9.90 -40.17
C GLU A 118 32.95 11.28 -39.75
N ARG A 119 32.54 11.78 -38.58
CA ARG A 119 33.08 13.03 -38.00
C ARG A 119 34.57 12.89 -37.68
N ASN A 120 34.98 11.79 -37.05
CA ASN A 120 36.39 11.54 -36.75
C ASN A 120 37.22 11.42 -38.03
N LYS A 121 36.71 10.75 -39.07
CA LYS A 121 37.37 10.66 -40.37
C LYS A 121 37.56 12.04 -41.03
N ARG A 122 36.56 12.91 -40.96
CA ARG A 122 36.67 14.31 -41.44
C ARG A 122 37.68 15.11 -40.62
N LEU A 123 37.65 14.98 -39.29
CA LEU A 123 38.62 15.62 -38.41
C LEU A 123 40.04 15.15 -38.71
N GLU A 124 40.26 13.85 -38.89
CA GLU A 124 41.54 13.28 -39.30
C GLU A 124 42.03 13.86 -40.64
N SER A 125 41.15 14.01 -41.63
CA SER A 125 41.49 14.68 -42.89
C SER A 125 41.91 16.13 -42.66
N THR A 126 41.16 16.90 -41.85
CA THR A 126 41.52 18.30 -41.56
C THR A 126 42.83 18.41 -40.78
N VAL A 127 43.10 17.49 -39.85
CA VAL A 127 44.36 17.43 -39.10
C VAL A 127 45.51 17.13 -40.05
N SER A 128 45.34 16.18 -40.98
CA SER A 128 46.34 15.87 -42.01
C SER A 128 46.61 17.10 -42.91
N ASP A 129 45.57 17.79 -43.37
CA ASP A 129 45.71 19.00 -44.20
C ASP A 129 46.42 20.13 -43.46
N LEU A 130 46.11 20.32 -42.17
CA LEU A 130 46.77 21.29 -41.31
C LEU A 130 48.24 20.91 -41.05
N GLN A 131 48.55 19.62 -40.87
CA GLN A 131 49.93 19.15 -40.73
C GLN A 131 50.75 19.42 -41.99
N VAL A 132 50.17 19.21 -43.18
CA VAL A 132 50.82 19.56 -44.45
C VAL A 132 51.05 21.06 -44.56
N LYS A 133 50.07 21.90 -44.19
CA LYS A 133 50.24 23.36 -44.16
C LYS A 133 51.33 23.81 -43.18
N ILE A 134 51.39 23.23 -41.99
CA ILE A 134 52.44 23.51 -41.00
C ILE A 134 53.81 23.15 -41.57
N LYS A 135 53.94 22.00 -42.23
CA LYS A 135 55.19 21.59 -42.87
C LYS A 135 55.61 22.56 -43.98
N ASN A 136 54.69 22.94 -44.86
CA ASN A 136 54.96 23.90 -45.94
C ASN A 136 55.35 25.28 -45.41
N LEU A 137 54.68 25.77 -44.36
CA LEU A 137 55.03 27.02 -43.70
C LEU A 137 56.40 26.92 -43.02
N GLY A 138 56.74 25.78 -42.40
CA GLY A 138 58.06 25.54 -41.81
C GLY A 138 59.19 25.57 -42.86
N GLU A 139 58.96 24.95 -44.03
CA GLU A 139 59.89 24.98 -45.16
C GLU A 139 60.05 26.40 -45.73
N GLN A 140 58.95 27.15 -45.90
CA GLN A 140 58.99 28.56 -46.32
C GLN A 140 59.73 29.44 -45.31
N ASN A 141 59.51 29.23 -44.02
CA ASN A 141 60.16 30.03 -42.97
C ASN A 141 61.68 29.78 -42.93
N SER A 142 62.12 28.53 -43.10
CA SER A 142 63.53 28.17 -43.24
C SER A 142 64.18 28.82 -44.48
N LYS A 143 63.45 28.87 -45.60
CA LYS A 143 63.90 29.55 -46.82
C LYS A 143 64.08 31.06 -46.60
N LEU A 144 63.09 31.71 -45.99
CA LEU A 144 63.15 33.15 -45.68
C LEU A 144 64.27 33.47 -44.69
N GLU A 145 64.53 32.60 -43.71
CA GLU A 145 65.65 32.76 -42.77
C GLU A 145 67.01 32.67 -43.49
N MET A 146 67.16 31.77 -44.47
CA MET A 146 68.35 31.71 -45.32
C MET A 146 68.50 32.96 -46.20
N GLU A 147 67.42 33.45 -46.82
CA GLU A 147 67.44 34.67 -47.62
C GLU A 147 67.79 35.91 -46.79
N ALA A 148 67.29 36.00 -45.55
CA ALA A 148 67.64 37.06 -44.61
C ALA A 148 69.14 37.05 -44.28
N LYS A 149 69.71 35.88 -43.94
CA LYS A 149 71.17 35.74 -43.68
C LYS A 149 72.02 36.12 -44.90
N VAL A 150 71.59 35.76 -46.11
CA VAL A 150 72.29 36.14 -47.36
C VAL A 150 72.24 37.66 -47.57
N SER A 151 71.10 38.30 -47.29
CA SER A 151 70.95 39.75 -47.41
C SER A 151 71.82 40.50 -46.38
N GLU A 152 71.96 39.98 -45.17
CA GLU A 152 72.81 40.53 -44.11
C GLU A 152 74.31 40.52 -44.50
N VAL A 153 74.80 39.40 -45.03
CA VAL A 153 76.19 39.29 -45.55
C VAL A 153 76.43 40.27 -46.71
N ARG A 154 75.43 40.48 -47.57
CA ARG A 154 75.51 41.44 -48.68
C ARG A 154 75.58 42.89 -48.17
N ILE A 155 74.84 43.23 -47.13
CA ILE A 155 74.88 44.55 -46.48
C ILE A 155 76.25 44.80 -45.85
N GLN A 156 76.81 43.83 -45.10
CA GLN A 156 78.16 43.95 -44.52
C GLN A 156 79.24 44.17 -45.59
N LYS A 157 79.13 43.51 -46.75
CA LYS A 157 80.06 43.67 -47.88
C LYS A 157 79.95 45.04 -48.58
N LEU A 158 78.79 45.69 -48.49
CA LEU A 158 78.60 47.05 -49.01
C LEU A 158 79.08 48.10 -47.98
N GLN A 159 78.86 47.86 -46.69
CA GLN A 159 79.34 48.72 -45.61
C GLN A 159 80.88 48.77 -45.55
N SER A 160 81.58 47.66 -45.80
CA SER A 160 83.06 47.64 -45.85
C SER A 160 83.67 48.35 -47.07
N LYS A 161 82.90 48.58 -48.13
CA LYS A 161 83.34 49.35 -49.31
C LYS A 161 83.19 50.87 -49.15
N GLN A 162 82.43 51.34 -48.16
CA GLN A 162 82.16 52.76 -47.94
C GLN A 162 83.18 53.42 -46.99
N THR A 163 84.12 52.66 -46.42
CA THR A 163 85.16 53.15 -45.52
C THR A 163 86.57 53.00 -46.11
N LEU A 164 86.94 53.88 -47.06
CA LEU A 164 88.35 54.12 -47.47
C LEU A 164 88.53 55.64 -47.72
N PRO A 165 89.63 56.29 -47.28
CA PRO A 165 89.75 57.74 -47.29
C PRO A 165 90.32 58.28 -48.62
N VAL A 166 89.74 59.39 -49.09
CA VAL A 166 90.25 60.21 -50.19
C VAL A 166 91.30 61.18 -49.63
N THR A 167 92.58 60.92 -49.92
CA THR A 167 93.68 61.87 -49.74
C THR A 167 93.86 62.70 -51.01
N VAL A 168 93.70 64.02 -50.90
CA VAL A 168 93.89 65.02 -51.95
C VAL A 168 95.38 65.32 -52.07
N ASN A 169 95.97 65.04 -53.24
CA ASN A 169 97.33 65.44 -53.61
C ASN A 169 97.32 66.86 -54.19
N SER A 170 98.21 67.71 -53.67
CA SER A 170 98.59 69.03 -54.20
C SER A 170 100.05 69.00 -54.66
N PHE A 171 100.33 69.43 -55.89
CA PHE A 171 101.66 69.76 -56.45
C PHE A 171 101.45 70.53 -57.78
N PRO A 172 102.44 71.26 -58.34
CA PRO A 172 103.44 72.16 -57.74
C PRO A 172 103.53 73.53 -58.49
N GLU A 173 104.25 74.49 -57.90
CA GLU A 173 104.51 75.84 -58.40
C GLU A 173 106.00 76.01 -58.78
N GLU A 174 106.20 76.48 -60.01
CA GLU A 174 107.24 77.37 -60.57
C GLU A 174 108.74 76.99 -60.67
N ALA A 175 109.33 77.45 -61.79
CA ALA A 175 110.70 77.25 -62.24
C ALA A 175 111.40 78.61 -62.45
N ASP A 176 112.63 78.72 -61.94
CA ASP A 176 113.59 79.82 -62.12
C ASP A 176 114.29 79.75 -63.49
N ILE A 177 114.51 80.90 -64.17
CA ILE A 177 115.71 81.16 -65.01
C ILE A 177 116.09 82.66 -64.96
N GLN A 178 117.35 82.92 -64.61
CA GLN A 178 118.06 84.21 -64.63
C GLN A 178 118.53 84.60 -66.05
N ILE A 179 118.59 85.91 -66.33
CA ILE A 179 119.24 86.50 -67.53
C ILE A 179 120.23 87.57 -67.05
N ASP A 180 121.47 87.51 -67.54
CA ASP A 180 122.54 88.44 -67.19
C ASP A 180 123.22 89.06 -68.43
N SER A 181 123.46 90.39 -68.34
CA SER A 181 124.45 91.25 -69.03
C SER A 181 124.34 91.49 -70.56
N ALA A 182 124.06 92.72 -71.02
CA ALA A 182 124.97 93.88 -71.26
C ALA A 182 125.94 93.68 -72.46
N ALA A 183 126.19 94.58 -73.42
CA ALA A 183 125.91 96.00 -73.63
C ALA A 183 126.18 96.42 -75.10
N SER A 184 125.80 97.68 -75.44
CA SER A 184 126.25 98.54 -76.55
C SER A 184 125.44 98.43 -77.87
N THR A 185 124.89 99.47 -78.50
CA THR A 185 125.16 100.93 -78.46
C THR A 185 124.10 101.67 -79.31
N SER A 186 123.41 102.63 -78.70
CA SER A 186 123.05 103.95 -79.26
C SER A 186 122.43 104.05 -80.67
N VAL A 187 121.40 103.24 -80.97
CA VAL A 187 120.28 103.62 -81.87
C VAL A 187 118.90 103.21 -81.28
N GLU A 188 118.89 102.55 -80.11
CA GLU A 188 117.71 101.87 -79.54
C GLU A 188 116.67 102.78 -78.84
N ASN A 189 116.98 103.99 -78.39
CA ASN A 189 116.12 104.75 -77.45
C ASN A 189 114.69 105.17 -77.92
N GLN A 190 114.40 105.23 -79.22
CA GLN A 190 113.02 105.50 -79.72
C GLN A 190 112.25 104.22 -80.04
N ILE A 191 112.96 103.19 -80.48
CA ILE A 191 112.41 101.85 -80.69
C ILE A 191 112.17 101.19 -79.33
N GLU A 192 113.05 101.36 -78.34
CA GLU A 192 112.88 100.88 -76.97
C GLU A 192 111.70 101.53 -76.26
N LYS A 193 111.40 102.83 -76.41
CA LYS A 193 110.19 103.39 -75.75
C LYS A 193 108.90 102.86 -76.37
N SER A 194 108.87 102.69 -77.69
CA SER A 194 107.73 102.10 -78.40
C SER A 194 107.59 100.60 -78.10
N ASN A 195 108.71 99.89 -78.04
CA ASN A 195 108.77 98.47 -77.69
C ASN A 195 108.44 98.28 -76.21
N MET A 196 108.96 99.09 -75.28
CA MET A 196 108.59 99.05 -73.87
C MET A 196 107.10 99.39 -73.63
N MET A 197 106.49 100.26 -74.43
CA MET A 197 105.04 100.50 -74.37
C MET A 197 104.26 99.32 -74.93
N ALA A 198 104.71 98.72 -76.05
CA ALA A 198 104.12 97.50 -76.59
C ALA A 198 104.25 96.33 -75.62
N ASP A 199 105.42 96.11 -75.03
CA ASP A 199 105.69 95.11 -73.99
C ASP A 199 104.84 95.36 -72.73
N LYS A 200 104.59 96.63 -72.37
CA LYS A 200 103.72 96.97 -71.24
C LYS A 200 102.25 96.71 -71.55
N ILE A 201 101.82 96.94 -72.79
CA ILE A 201 100.47 96.61 -73.26
C ILE A 201 100.30 95.09 -73.30
N GLU A 202 101.28 94.36 -73.82
CA GLU A 202 101.29 92.90 -73.88
C GLU A 202 101.28 92.28 -72.47
N GLU A 203 102.05 92.84 -71.52
CA GLU A 203 102.01 92.44 -70.11
C GLU A 203 100.65 92.75 -69.45
N LEU A 204 100.03 93.89 -69.75
CA LEU A 204 98.70 94.23 -69.24
C LEU A 204 97.60 93.36 -69.85
N GLU A 205 97.73 92.99 -71.14
CA GLU A 205 96.83 92.06 -71.81
C GLU A 205 96.95 90.66 -71.22
N ARG A 206 98.18 90.19 -70.99
CA ARG A 206 98.46 88.93 -70.28
C ARG A 206 97.89 88.94 -68.86
N GLN A 207 98.03 90.05 -68.12
CA GLN A 207 97.42 90.20 -66.79
C GLN A 207 95.89 90.22 -66.83
N LYS A 208 95.28 90.88 -67.83
CA LYS A 208 93.84 90.88 -68.05
C LYS A 208 93.33 89.48 -68.36
N GLU A 209 94.02 88.75 -69.23
CA GLU A 209 93.69 87.36 -69.58
C GLU A 209 93.77 86.44 -68.35
N THR A 210 94.81 86.63 -67.53
CA THR A 210 94.99 85.91 -66.26
C THR A 210 93.87 86.24 -65.25
N LEU A 211 93.44 87.51 -65.21
CA LEU A 211 92.31 87.93 -64.37
C LEU A 211 90.98 87.38 -64.88
N GLU A 212 90.73 87.41 -66.19
CA GLU A 212 89.53 86.83 -66.79
C GLU A 212 89.45 85.31 -66.54
N GLN A 213 90.57 84.59 -66.60
CA GLN A 213 90.63 83.19 -66.18
C GLN A 213 90.33 82.99 -64.68
N LYS A 214 90.82 83.87 -63.81
CA LYS A 214 90.49 83.86 -62.36
C LYS A 214 89.02 84.16 -62.11
N TYR A 215 88.42 85.12 -62.81
CA TYR A 215 86.99 85.42 -62.71
C TYR A 215 86.13 84.27 -63.24
N SER A 216 86.53 83.64 -64.35
CA SER A 216 85.84 82.47 -64.91
C SER A 216 85.85 81.27 -63.94
N SER A 217 87.03 80.94 -63.37
CA SER A 217 87.14 79.86 -62.39
C SER A 217 86.42 80.15 -61.07
N LEU A 218 86.39 81.42 -60.62
CA LEU A 218 85.59 81.83 -59.46
C LEU A 218 84.08 81.72 -59.74
N ALA A 219 83.62 82.09 -60.94
CA ALA A 219 82.23 81.97 -61.34
C ALA A 219 81.79 80.49 -61.41
N GLU A 220 82.63 79.61 -61.96
CA GLU A 220 82.38 78.17 -61.99
C GLU A 220 82.31 77.59 -60.57
N ARG A 221 83.25 77.97 -59.70
CA ARG A 221 83.24 77.55 -58.28
C ARG A 221 81.99 78.03 -57.54
N ALA A 222 81.53 79.26 -57.79
CA ALA A 222 80.30 79.80 -57.22
C ALA A 222 79.06 79.01 -57.69
N SER A 223 78.99 78.67 -58.98
CA SER A 223 77.91 77.84 -59.55
C SER A 223 77.86 76.45 -58.93
N ILE A 224 79.01 75.79 -58.77
CA ILE A 224 79.11 74.48 -58.11
C ILE A 224 78.64 74.57 -56.65
N LEU A 225 79.05 75.61 -55.93
CA LEU A 225 78.65 75.82 -54.54
C LEU A 225 77.15 76.06 -54.41
N GLU A 226 76.56 76.87 -55.30
CA GLU A 226 75.12 77.12 -55.30
C GLU A 226 74.32 75.84 -55.61
N THR A 227 74.78 75.05 -56.58
CA THR A 227 74.17 73.76 -56.93
C THR A 227 74.25 72.76 -55.76
N SER A 228 75.40 72.71 -55.08
CA SER A 228 75.62 71.90 -53.86
C SER A 228 74.70 72.34 -52.71
N TYR A 229 74.58 73.65 -52.49
CA TYR A 229 73.70 74.23 -51.46
C TYR A 229 72.23 73.92 -51.74
N ARG A 230 71.77 74.07 -52.99
CA ARG A 230 70.41 73.69 -53.41
C ARG A 230 70.15 72.20 -53.20
N SER A 231 71.09 71.33 -53.55
CA SER A 231 70.96 69.88 -53.33
C SER A 231 70.83 69.54 -51.84
N SER A 232 71.61 70.20 -50.98
CA SER A 232 71.53 70.02 -49.53
C SER A 232 70.19 70.49 -48.96
N LEU A 233 69.67 71.64 -49.41
CA LEU A 233 68.35 72.13 -49.02
C LEU A 233 67.23 71.16 -49.41
N GLU A 234 67.31 70.56 -50.60
CA GLU A 234 66.29 69.61 -51.04
C GLU A 234 66.33 68.33 -50.19
N LYS A 235 67.53 67.84 -49.82
CA LYS A 235 67.67 66.72 -48.87
C LYS A 235 67.06 67.04 -47.51
N ILE A 236 67.27 68.24 -46.99
CA ILE A 236 66.67 68.69 -45.73
C ILE A 236 65.14 68.65 -45.83
N LYS A 237 64.55 69.19 -46.91
CA LYS A 237 63.10 69.17 -47.10
C LYS A 237 62.51 67.76 -47.20
N ILE A 238 63.23 66.82 -47.81
CA ILE A 238 62.80 65.42 -47.87
C ILE A 238 62.83 64.83 -46.45
N LEU A 239 63.91 65.05 -45.70
CA LEU A 239 64.03 64.58 -44.31
C LEU A 239 62.96 65.19 -43.39
N GLU A 240 62.62 66.46 -43.57
CA GLU A 240 61.52 67.11 -42.84
C GLU A 240 60.17 66.45 -43.14
N ARG A 241 59.87 66.16 -44.41
CA ARG A 241 58.64 65.44 -44.79
C ARG A 241 58.60 64.02 -44.23
N ASP A 242 59.72 63.29 -44.27
CA ASP A 242 59.81 61.94 -43.72
C ASP A 242 59.64 61.96 -42.19
N LEU A 243 60.19 62.97 -41.51
CA LEU A 243 60.02 63.17 -40.07
C LEU A 243 58.56 63.45 -39.72
N ASP A 244 57.89 64.36 -40.46
CA ASP A 244 56.47 64.66 -40.27
C ASP A 244 55.59 63.42 -40.48
N ALA A 245 55.83 62.66 -41.56
CA ALA A 245 55.13 61.40 -41.81
C ALA A 245 55.33 60.39 -40.66
N GLN A 246 56.56 60.28 -40.14
CA GLN A 246 56.86 59.39 -39.02
C GLN A 246 56.19 59.85 -37.72
N THR A 247 56.11 61.17 -37.48
CA THR A 247 55.39 61.71 -36.30
C THR A 247 53.90 61.42 -36.38
N SER A 248 53.28 61.60 -37.56
CA SER A 248 51.87 61.24 -37.80
C SER A 248 51.64 59.75 -37.56
N MET A 249 52.49 58.89 -38.13
CA MET A 249 52.36 57.44 -37.96
C MET A 249 52.54 57.01 -36.50
N ASN A 250 53.40 57.68 -35.74
CA ASN A 250 53.56 57.40 -34.31
C ASN A 250 52.34 57.87 -33.50
N ALA A 251 51.71 58.99 -33.86
CA ALA A 251 50.45 59.41 -33.24
C ALA A 251 49.33 58.39 -33.48
N ASP A 252 49.20 57.87 -34.70
CA ASP A 252 48.22 56.82 -35.05
C ASP A 252 48.47 55.53 -34.26
N LYS A 253 49.74 55.11 -34.13
CA LYS A 253 50.10 53.96 -33.28
C LYS A 253 49.72 54.18 -31.83
N GLU A 254 49.94 55.38 -31.29
CA GLU A 254 49.60 55.67 -29.90
C GLU A 254 48.08 55.65 -29.66
N THR A 255 47.27 56.15 -30.60
CA THR A 255 45.81 56.01 -30.51
C THR A 255 45.36 54.55 -30.59
N THR A 256 46.00 53.76 -31.45
CA THR A 256 45.74 52.31 -31.58
C THR A 256 46.08 51.57 -30.29
N ILE A 257 47.21 51.89 -29.65
CA ILE A 257 47.60 51.33 -28.35
C ILE A 257 46.56 51.67 -27.28
N LYS A 258 46.09 52.93 -27.21
CA LYS A 258 45.07 53.35 -26.24
C LYS A 258 43.75 52.60 -26.41
N ILE A 259 43.37 52.27 -27.65
CA ILE A 259 42.19 51.44 -27.94
C ILE A 259 42.40 50.02 -27.43
N TYR A 260 43.56 49.40 -27.71
CA TYR A 260 43.87 48.06 -27.20
C TYR A 260 43.94 48.01 -25.68
N GLU A 261 44.54 49.01 -25.02
CA GLU A 261 44.55 49.09 -23.55
C GLU A 261 43.14 49.20 -22.96
N LYS A 262 42.23 49.89 -23.66
CA LYS A 262 40.82 49.97 -23.27
C LYS A 262 40.14 48.62 -23.43
N ASP A 263 40.30 47.94 -24.56
CA ASP A 263 39.73 46.60 -24.78
C ASP A 263 40.26 45.59 -23.76
N ILE A 264 41.57 45.60 -23.48
CA ILE A 264 42.17 44.74 -22.44
C ILE A 264 41.53 45.01 -21.07
N ARG A 265 41.32 46.27 -20.69
CA ARG A 265 40.65 46.64 -19.43
C ARG A 265 39.20 46.16 -19.38
N GLU A 266 38.46 46.29 -20.47
CA GLU A 266 37.07 45.81 -20.58
C GLU A 266 37.01 44.29 -20.48
N LYS A 267 37.92 43.57 -21.15
CA LYS A 267 38.03 42.11 -21.05
C LYS A 267 38.43 41.66 -19.64
N GLN A 268 39.33 42.39 -18.97
CA GLN A 268 39.69 42.11 -17.58
C GLN A 268 38.47 42.26 -16.65
N ALA A 269 37.68 43.32 -16.81
CA ALA A 269 36.45 43.51 -16.03
C ALA A 269 35.41 42.40 -16.29
N GLN A 270 35.26 41.95 -17.55
CA GLN A 270 34.40 40.81 -17.88
C GLN A 270 34.89 39.52 -17.20
N VAL A 271 36.20 39.25 -17.20
CA VAL A 271 36.79 38.09 -16.52
C VAL A 271 36.57 38.16 -15.02
N GLU A 272 36.71 39.32 -14.39
CA GLU A 272 36.44 39.51 -12.96
C GLU A 272 34.97 39.25 -12.61
N SER A 273 34.03 39.77 -13.42
CA SER A 273 32.60 39.49 -13.27
C SER A 273 32.29 37.99 -13.38
N LEU A 274 32.87 37.30 -14.37
CA LEU A 274 32.70 35.86 -14.54
C LEU A 274 33.32 35.06 -13.38
N ARG A 275 34.47 35.48 -12.86
CA ARG A 275 35.08 34.87 -11.67
C ARG A 275 34.21 35.06 -10.43
N SER A 276 33.59 36.22 -10.26
CA SER A 276 32.63 36.45 -9.16
C SER A 276 31.43 35.52 -9.29
N SER A 277 30.80 35.47 -10.47
CA SER A 277 29.67 34.58 -10.74
C SER A 277 30.01 33.10 -10.51
N LEU A 278 31.22 32.66 -10.92
CA LEU A 278 31.70 31.30 -10.66
C LEU A 278 31.87 31.02 -9.17
N ASN A 279 32.36 31.98 -8.38
CA ASN A 279 32.48 31.83 -6.94
C ASN A 279 31.11 31.77 -6.25
N ASP A 280 30.15 32.57 -6.71
CA ASP A 280 28.77 32.52 -6.21
C ASP A 280 28.12 31.18 -6.52
N ALA A 281 28.32 30.65 -7.73
CA ALA A 281 27.85 29.32 -8.12
C ALA A 281 28.48 28.20 -7.28
N LYS A 282 29.78 28.28 -6.99
CA LYS A 282 30.47 27.34 -6.09
C LYS A 282 29.91 27.39 -4.67
N LYS A 283 29.62 28.59 -4.16
CA LYS A 283 29.02 28.77 -2.83
C LYS A 283 27.61 28.19 -2.78
N LEU A 284 26.80 28.42 -3.81
CA LEU A 284 25.47 27.84 -3.94
C LEU A 284 25.53 26.30 -4.01
N HIS A 285 26.46 25.76 -4.78
CA HIS A 285 26.68 24.31 -4.86
C HIS A 285 27.07 23.73 -3.50
N ALA A 286 27.92 24.41 -2.73
CA ALA A 286 28.28 23.97 -1.38
C ALA A 286 27.08 23.97 -0.43
N ASP A 287 26.27 25.04 -0.39
CA ASP A 287 25.04 25.11 0.43
C ASP A 287 24.03 24.03 0.00
N LEU A 288 23.82 23.84 -1.30
CA LEU A 288 22.91 22.82 -1.81
C LEU A 288 23.38 21.40 -1.44
N ASN A 289 24.69 21.14 -1.49
CA ASN A 289 25.25 19.86 -1.11
C ASN A 289 25.14 19.60 0.40
N GLU A 290 25.30 20.64 1.24
CA GLU A 290 25.05 20.56 2.69
C GLU A 290 23.58 20.22 2.96
N ARG A 291 22.64 20.93 2.35
CA ARG A 291 21.20 20.64 2.46
C ARG A 291 20.82 19.26 1.94
N PHE A 292 21.45 18.82 0.85
CA PHE A 292 21.26 17.47 0.33
C PHE A 292 21.72 16.42 1.35
N ASN A 293 22.88 16.61 1.97
CA ASN A 293 23.37 15.71 3.00
C ASN A 293 22.48 15.70 4.25
N ASP A 294 21.97 16.85 4.67
CA ASP A 294 21.00 16.98 5.77
C ASP A 294 19.69 16.26 5.49
N THR A 295 19.16 16.40 4.27
CA THR A 295 17.93 15.68 3.88
C THR A 295 18.19 14.18 3.73
N SER A 296 19.35 13.78 3.23
CA SER A 296 19.77 12.37 3.11
C SER A 296 19.91 11.70 4.49
N THR A 297 20.49 12.38 5.48
CA THR A 297 20.58 11.87 6.85
C THR A 297 19.21 11.76 7.51
N LYS A 298 18.36 12.80 7.39
CA LYS A 298 16.96 12.75 7.85
C LYS A 298 16.18 11.60 7.21
N LEU A 299 16.35 11.36 5.90
CA LEU A 299 15.72 10.26 5.19
C LEU A 299 16.19 8.90 5.74
N LYS A 300 17.50 8.72 5.97
CA LYS A 300 18.04 7.48 6.58
C LYS A 300 17.41 7.22 7.95
N ASP A 301 17.21 8.23 8.77
CA ASP A 301 16.61 8.07 10.09
C ASP A 301 15.09 7.78 10.02
N ARG A 302 14.39 8.36 9.04
CA ARG A 302 13.00 7.98 8.74
C ARG A 302 12.89 6.53 8.26
N VAL A 303 13.79 6.08 7.39
CA VAL A 303 13.82 4.67 6.93
C VAL A 303 14.04 3.72 8.10
N LYS A 304 14.97 4.02 9.02
CA LYS A 304 15.15 3.23 10.26
C LYS A 304 13.87 3.20 11.12
N SER A 305 13.21 4.36 11.27
CA SER A 305 11.96 4.45 12.04
C SER A 305 10.84 3.61 11.41
N VAL A 306 10.70 3.64 10.09
CA VAL A 306 9.73 2.81 9.35
C VAL A 306 10.06 1.33 9.50
N SER A 307 11.34 0.94 9.40
CA SER A 307 11.75 -0.45 9.63
C SER A 307 11.42 -0.94 11.05
N ASN A 308 11.61 -0.10 12.07
CA ASN A 308 11.22 -0.42 13.45
C ASN A 308 9.70 -0.55 13.63
N LEU A 309 8.93 0.32 12.99
CA LEU A 309 7.46 0.25 12.98
C LEU A 309 6.97 -1.01 12.26
N GLN A 310 7.59 -1.36 11.14
CA GLN A 310 7.28 -2.58 10.39
C GLN A 310 7.55 -3.83 11.24
N ALA A 311 8.70 -3.91 11.92
CA ALA A 311 9.00 -5.01 12.83
C ALA A 311 7.99 -5.12 13.98
N SER A 312 7.55 -3.97 14.52
CA SER A 312 6.50 -3.94 15.56
C SER A 312 5.17 -4.42 15.00
N LEU A 313 4.77 -3.97 13.81
CA LEU A 313 3.56 -4.41 13.13
C LEU A 313 3.55 -5.93 12.89
N ASP A 314 4.68 -6.49 12.45
CA ASP A 314 4.80 -7.93 12.21
C ASP A 314 4.73 -8.74 13.52
N LYS A 315 5.28 -8.20 14.62
CA LYS A 315 5.08 -8.77 15.96
C LYS A 315 3.60 -8.78 16.37
N TRP A 316 2.90 -7.65 16.23
CA TRP A 316 1.47 -7.56 16.54
C TRP A 316 0.62 -8.47 15.65
N LYS A 317 0.95 -8.60 14.36
CA LYS A 317 0.31 -9.56 13.44
C LYS A 317 0.47 -10.99 13.91
N LEU A 318 1.67 -11.38 14.36
CA LEU A 318 1.93 -12.71 14.89
C LEU A 318 1.14 -12.96 16.18
N GLU A 319 1.17 -12.02 17.12
CA GLU A 319 0.38 -12.09 18.35
C GLU A 319 -1.12 -12.25 18.06
N ASN A 320 -1.66 -11.43 17.14
CA ASN A 320 -3.06 -11.53 16.74
C ASN A 320 -3.39 -12.88 16.10
N LYS A 321 -2.49 -13.42 15.25
CA LYS A 321 -2.63 -14.77 14.68
C LYS A 321 -2.67 -15.85 15.76
N THR A 322 -1.83 -15.75 16.79
CA THR A 322 -1.84 -16.70 17.92
C THR A 322 -3.10 -16.56 18.77
N LEU A 323 -3.62 -15.35 18.99
CA LEU A 323 -4.86 -15.11 19.70
C LEU A 323 -6.05 -15.67 18.92
N ALA A 324 -6.09 -15.46 17.60
CA ALA A 324 -7.10 -16.04 16.72
C ALA A 324 -7.10 -17.57 16.78
N ALA A 325 -5.92 -18.20 16.74
CA ALA A 325 -5.80 -19.66 16.90
C ALA A 325 -6.33 -20.15 18.25
N ARG A 326 -5.98 -19.47 19.36
CA ARG A 326 -6.50 -19.79 20.70
C ARG A 326 -8.01 -19.64 20.81
N LEU A 327 -8.58 -18.62 20.16
CA LEU A 327 -10.03 -18.43 20.11
C LEU A 327 -10.71 -19.56 19.32
N GLN A 328 -10.11 -20.00 18.22
CA GLN A 328 -10.60 -21.13 17.44
C GLN A 328 -10.58 -22.42 18.25
N ASP A 329 -9.49 -22.70 18.99
CA ASP A 329 -9.38 -23.87 19.86
C ASP A 329 -10.45 -23.87 20.95
N LYS A 330 -10.69 -22.71 21.59
CA LYS A 330 -11.77 -22.53 22.57
C LYS A 330 -13.15 -22.74 21.98
N LEU A 331 -13.36 -22.33 20.72
CA LEU A 331 -14.64 -22.53 20.04
C LEU A 331 -14.88 -24.00 19.73
N VAL A 332 -13.83 -24.75 19.37
CA VAL A 332 -13.89 -26.21 19.19
C VAL A 332 -14.20 -26.89 20.53
N SER A 333 -13.51 -26.54 21.62
CA SER A 333 -13.77 -27.14 22.93
C SER A 333 -15.15 -26.80 23.50
N LEU A 334 -15.67 -25.60 23.24
CA LEU A 334 -17.05 -25.25 23.58
C LEU A 334 -18.06 -26.08 22.78
N LYS A 335 -17.81 -26.33 21.49
CA LYS A 335 -18.67 -27.20 20.68
C LYS A 335 -18.71 -28.63 21.21
N THR A 336 -17.56 -29.18 21.64
CA THR A 336 -17.51 -30.52 22.23
C THR A 336 -18.26 -30.58 23.56
N ILE A 337 -18.02 -29.62 24.47
CA ILE A 337 -18.73 -29.54 25.76
C ILE A 337 -20.23 -29.40 25.55
N LYS A 338 -20.67 -28.55 24.61
CA LYS A 338 -22.09 -28.41 24.28
C LYS A 338 -22.67 -29.73 23.76
N GLY A 339 -21.96 -30.42 22.88
CA GLY A 339 -22.38 -31.73 22.38
C GLY A 339 -22.49 -32.79 23.48
N ASP A 340 -21.59 -32.77 24.47
CA ASP A 340 -21.66 -33.68 25.62
C ASP A 340 -22.79 -33.30 26.59
N LEU A 341 -23.06 -32.01 26.79
CA LEU A 341 -24.22 -31.53 27.54
C LEU A 341 -25.54 -31.96 26.88
N ASP A 342 -25.64 -31.83 25.55
CA ASP A 342 -26.83 -32.26 24.80
C ASP A 342 -27.07 -33.79 24.94
N LYS A 343 -26.00 -34.60 24.98
CA LYS A 343 -26.10 -36.05 25.27
C LYS A 343 -26.58 -36.31 26.69
N ALA A 344 -26.01 -35.61 27.68
CA ALA A 344 -26.42 -35.75 29.07
C ALA A 344 -27.88 -35.33 29.29
N LEU A 345 -28.34 -34.27 28.62
CA LEU A 345 -29.75 -33.85 28.64
C LEU A 345 -30.67 -34.94 28.08
N LYS A 346 -30.30 -35.57 26.95
CA LYS A 346 -31.06 -36.70 26.41
C LYS A 346 -31.13 -37.88 27.38
N GLN A 347 -30.00 -38.23 28.03
CA GLN A 347 -29.96 -39.27 29.05
C GLN A 347 -30.85 -38.94 30.25
N ILE A 348 -30.86 -37.68 30.71
CA ILE A 348 -31.74 -37.23 31.79
C ILE A 348 -33.21 -37.39 31.39
N ASP A 349 -33.59 -37.01 30.16
CA ASP A 349 -34.97 -37.16 29.70
C ASP A 349 -35.38 -38.64 29.55
N GLU A 350 -34.48 -39.52 29.12
CA GLU A 350 -34.69 -40.97 29.12
C GLU A 350 -34.90 -41.51 30.54
N LEU A 351 -34.06 -41.10 31.49
CA LEU A 351 -34.18 -41.48 32.90
C LEU A 351 -35.46 -40.93 33.55
N LYS A 352 -35.91 -39.72 33.18
CA LYS A 352 -37.20 -39.18 33.63
C LYS A 352 -38.36 -40.03 33.14
N LYS A 353 -38.39 -40.36 31.84
CA LYS A 353 -39.42 -41.26 31.28
C LYS A 353 -39.40 -42.63 31.94
N TYR A 354 -38.21 -43.15 32.26
CA TYR A 354 -38.09 -44.42 32.98
C TYR A 354 -38.61 -44.32 34.41
N ASN A 355 -38.29 -43.24 35.14
CA ASN A 355 -38.85 -42.99 36.48
C ASN A 355 -40.36 -42.77 36.46
N GLU A 356 -40.91 -42.10 35.44
CA GLU A 356 -42.36 -41.98 35.25
C GLU A 356 -43.00 -43.36 35.11
N LYS A 357 -42.43 -44.24 34.28
CA LYS A 357 -42.90 -45.63 34.15
C LYS A 357 -42.87 -46.39 35.49
N ILE A 358 -41.76 -46.33 36.22
CA ILE A 358 -41.65 -46.98 37.54
C ILE A 358 -42.68 -46.40 38.52
N ASN A 359 -42.90 -45.08 38.52
CA ASN A 359 -43.89 -44.46 39.40
C ASN A 359 -45.31 -44.89 39.04
N ASP A 360 -45.63 -45.03 37.75
CA ASP A 360 -46.91 -45.55 37.28
C ASP A 360 -47.07 -47.03 37.69
N GLU A 361 -46.03 -47.86 37.54
CA GLU A 361 -46.01 -49.25 38.01
C GLU A 361 -46.22 -49.34 39.53
N LEU A 362 -45.49 -48.55 40.32
CA LEU A 362 -45.68 -48.47 41.77
C LEU A 362 -47.07 -47.99 42.16
N LYS A 363 -47.67 -47.08 41.38
CA LYS A 363 -49.04 -46.62 41.61
C LYS A 363 -50.04 -47.74 41.34
N LEU A 364 -49.87 -48.49 40.24
CA LEU A 364 -50.69 -49.66 39.93
C LEU A 364 -50.54 -50.75 41.00
N GLU A 365 -49.33 -51.00 41.51
CA GLU A 365 -49.11 -51.92 42.63
C GLU A 365 -49.78 -51.43 43.92
N ARG A 366 -49.72 -50.13 44.22
CA ARG A 366 -50.43 -49.56 45.39
C ARG A 366 -51.94 -49.68 45.25
N GLU A 367 -52.50 -49.38 44.08
CA GLU A 367 -53.93 -49.52 43.80
C GLU A 367 -54.36 -51.00 43.88
N SER A 368 -53.55 -51.93 43.35
CA SER A 368 -53.79 -53.37 43.45
C SER A 368 -53.64 -53.89 44.89
N GLY A 369 -52.67 -53.37 45.64
CA GLY A 369 -52.48 -53.64 47.07
C GLY A 369 -53.64 -53.11 47.90
N GLN A 370 -54.17 -51.93 47.58
CA GLN A 370 -55.35 -51.37 48.23
C GLN A 370 -56.61 -52.19 47.90
N PHE A 371 -56.78 -52.61 46.64
CA PHE A 371 -57.88 -53.48 46.24
C PHE A 371 -57.85 -54.83 46.97
N SER A 372 -56.67 -55.45 47.08
CA SER A 372 -56.51 -56.69 47.84
C SER A 372 -56.71 -56.48 49.35
N SER A 373 -56.25 -55.37 49.93
CA SER A 373 -56.52 -55.01 51.33
C SER A 373 -58.02 -54.85 51.62
N VAL A 374 -58.76 -54.11 50.78
CA VAL A 374 -60.21 -53.96 50.91
C VAL A 374 -60.93 -55.29 50.77
N THR A 375 -60.47 -56.16 49.87
CA THR A 375 -61.01 -57.53 49.73
C THR A 375 -60.78 -58.36 50.99
N VAL A 376 -59.58 -58.28 51.59
CA VAL A 376 -59.24 -58.95 52.85
C VAL A 376 -60.06 -58.39 54.02
N GLU A 377 -60.25 -57.07 54.11
CA GLU A 377 -61.10 -56.44 55.12
C GLU A 377 -62.56 -56.90 55.01
N ALA A 378 -63.10 -56.96 53.79
CA ALA A 378 -64.45 -57.48 53.54
C ALA A 378 -64.59 -58.97 53.91
N GLN A 379 -63.56 -59.78 53.62
CA GLN A 379 -63.52 -61.19 54.05
C GLN A 379 -63.44 -61.32 55.58
N ASN A 380 -62.62 -60.50 56.25
CA ASN A 380 -62.52 -60.48 57.71
C ASN A 380 -63.81 -60.02 58.38
N ALA A 381 -64.53 -59.04 57.80
CA ALA A 381 -65.85 -58.63 58.29
C ALA A 381 -66.87 -59.77 58.22
N LYS A 382 -66.90 -60.51 57.09
CA LYS A 382 -67.73 -61.72 56.97
C LYS A 382 -67.34 -62.81 57.97
N LEU A 383 -66.03 -63.02 58.21
CA LEU A 383 -65.57 -63.95 59.23
C LEU A 383 -66.02 -63.51 60.63
N SER A 384 -66.00 -62.21 60.93
CA SER A 384 -66.50 -61.67 62.19
C SER A 384 -68.02 -61.87 62.33
N GLU A 385 -68.79 -61.67 61.27
CA GLU A 385 -70.25 -61.92 61.24
C GLU A 385 -70.56 -63.40 61.46
N LEU A 386 -69.86 -64.30 60.76
CA LEU A 386 -69.98 -65.74 60.98
C LEU A 386 -69.56 -66.16 62.40
N THR A 387 -68.53 -65.53 62.96
CA THR A 387 -68.11 -65.78 64.35
C THR A 387 -69.15 -65.29 65.35
N ALA A 388 -69.80 -64.15 65.08
CA ALA A 388 -70.92 -63.67 65.89
C ALA A 388 -72.13 -64.61 65.78
N ARG A 389 -72.42 -65.11 64.59
CA ARG A 389 -73.50 -66.08 64.37
C ARG A 389 -73.23 -67.43 65.06
N ILE A 390 -71.96 -67.86 65.09
CA ILE A 390 -71.54 -69.02 65.88
C ILE A 390 -71.79 -68.76 67.37
N LYS A 391 -71.44 -67.57 67.90
CA LYS A 391 -71.76 -67.22 69.30
C LYS A 391 -73.25 -67.19 69.60
N GLU A 392 -74.08 -66.67 68.68
CA GLU A 392 -75.54 -66.72 68.81
C GLU A 392 -76.03 -68.17 68.89
N PHE A 393 -75.54 -69.07 68.01
CA PHE A 393 -75.86 -70.49 68.09
C PHE A 393 -75.34 -71.15 69.39
N GLU A 394 -74.19 -70.73 69.91
CA GLU A 394 -73.68 -71.20 71.21
C GLU A 394 -74.55 -70.75 72.40
N ASP A 395 -75.10 -69.54 72.35
CA ASP A 395 -76.00 -69.02 73.38
C ASP A 395 -77.41 -69.64 73.27
N GLU A 396 -77.95 -69.86 72.07
CA GLU A 396 -79.16 -70.67 71.85
C GLU A 396 -78.98 -72.10 72.41
N LEU A 397 -77.77 -72.67 72.31
CA LEU A 397 -77.46 -73.98 72.89
C LEU A 397 -77.47 -73.99 74.43
N LYS A 398 -77.14 -72.86 75.09
CA LYS A 398 -77.25 -72.74 76.56
C LYS A 398 -78.71 -72.71 77.02
N ASP A 399 -79.62 -72.12 76.26
CA ASP A 399 -81.04 -72.04 76.61
C ASP A 399 -81.76 -73.39 76.46
N VAL A 400 -81.24 -74.31 75.63
CA VAL A 400 -81.74 -75.70 75.54
C VAL A 400 -81.27 -76.56 76.72
N LYS A 401 -80.16 -76.21 77.35
CA LYS A 401 -79.56 -76.96 78.48
C LYS A 401 -80.52 -77.17 79.68
N PRO A 402 -81.26 -76.17 80.18
CA PRO A 402 -82.24 -76.38 81.26
C PRO A 402 -83.42 -77.26 80.86
N TYR A 403 -83.81 -77.32 79.57
CA TYR A 403 -84.84 -78.26 79.11
C TYR A 403 -84.33 -79.71 79.09
N LYS A 404 -83.05 -79.91 78.74
CA LYS A 404 -82.40 -81.21 78.86
C LYS A 404 -82.30 -81.67 80.32
N ASP A 405 -81.84 -80.79 81.21
CA ASP A 405 -81.71 -81.09 82.65
C ASP A 405 -83.09 -81.42 83.28
N ARG A 406 -84.15 -80.73 82.85
CA ARG A 406 -85.53 -80.98 83.32
C ARG A 406 -86.13 -82.30 82.79
N SER A 407 -85.72 -82.75 81.61
CA SER A 407 -86.07 -84.07 81.09
C SER A 407 -85.36 -85.18 81.87
N GLU A 408 -84.10 -84.97 82.27
CA GLU A 408 -83.35 -85.93 83.09
C GLU A 408 -83.91 -86.04 84.51
N GLU A 409 -84.40 -84.94 85.09
CA GLU A 409 -85.02 -84.95 86.42
C GLU A 409 -86.41 -85.61 86.44
N LEU A 410 -87.21 -85.45 85.39
CA LEU A 410 -88.47 -86.19 85.21
C LEU A 410 -88.23 -87.70 85.03
N ALA A 411 -87.15 -88.10 84.35
CA ALA A 411 -86.76 -89.50 84.22
C ALA A 411 -86.37 -90.13 85.57
N ARG A 412 -85.68 -89.39 86.45
CA ARG A 412 -85.38 -89.83 87.83
C ARG A 412 -86.63 -90.08 88.64
N ARG A 413 -87.61 -89.18 88.57
CA ARG A 413 -88.88 -89.29 89.31
C ARG A 413 -89.71 -90.50 88.86
N CYS A 414 -89.70 -90.82 87.56
CA CYS A 414 -90.35 -92.04 87.06
C CYS A 414 -89.69 -93.31 87.62
N LYS A 415 -88.37 -93.33 87.75
CA LYS A 415 -87.62 -94.48 88.31
C LYS A 415 -87.95 -94.73 89.79
N ASP A 416 -88.14 -93.69 90.59
CA ASP A 416 -88.49 -93.81 92.02
C ASP A 416 -89.92 -94.36 92.22
N TYR A 417 -90.85 -94.03 91.32
CA TYR A 417 -92.20 -94.62 91.32
C TYR A 417 -92.19 -96.10 90.93
N GLU A 418 -91.31 -96.52 90.02
CA GLU A 418 -91.15 -97.94 89.64
C GLU A 418 -90.60 -98.77 90.81
N GLN A 419 -89.62 -98.26 91.56
CA GLN A 419 -89.07 -98.95 92.74
C GLN A 419 -90.08 -99.09 93.89
N SER A 420 -90.91 -98.06 94.11
CA SER A 420 -91.98 -98.11 95.12
C SER A 420 -93.07 -99.15 94.79
N LEU A 421 -93.35 -99.37 93.50
CA LEU A 421 -94.31 -100.38 93.05
C LEU A 421 -93.73 -101.81 93.12
N GLU A 422 -92.42 -101.97 92.98
CA GLU A 422 -91.72 -103.26 93.07
C GLU A 422 -91.68 -103.77 94.52
N GLU A 423 -91.48 -102.89 95.52
CA GLU A 423 -91.47 -103.22 96.94
C GLU A 423 -92.86 -103.61 97.50
N ILE A 424 -93.93 -102.98 97.00
CA ILE A 424 -95.32 -103.37 97.34
C ILE A 424 -95.68 -104.72 96.68
N GLY A 425 -95.14 -105.00 95.49
CA GLY A 425 -95.27 -106.30 94.82
C GLY A 425 -94.58 -107.45 95.56
N ALA A 426 -93.45 -107.18 96.23
CA ALA A 426 -92.74 -108.17 97.03
C ALA A 426 -93.49 -108.54 98.33
N GLN A 427 -94.09 -107.56 99.04
CA GLN A 427 -94.85 -107.79 100.27
C GLN A 427 -96.17 -108.58 100.05
N LEU A 428 -96.81 -108.40 98.88
CA LEU A 428 -97.99 -109.19 98.49
C LEU A 428 -97.67 -110.63 98.04
N ARG A 429 -96.41 -110.93 97.69
CA ARG A 429 -95.94 -112.27 97.33
C ARG A 429 -95.65 -113.13 98.57
N GLU A 430 -95.22 -112.51 99.66
CA GLU A 430 -94.92 -113.17 100.94
C GLU A 430 -96.21 -113.47 101.74
N SER A 431 -97.18 -112.56 101.76
CA SER A 431 -98.49 -112.75 102.42
C SER A 431 -99.41 -113.80 101.77
N ARG A 432 -99.16 -114.20 100.51
CA ARG A 432 -99.97 -115.23 99.81
C ARG A 432 -99.49 -116.66 100.06
N LEU A 433 -98.22 -116.84 100.45
CA LEU A 433 -97.60 -118.16 100.69
C LEU A 433 -97.90 -118.71 102.10
N GLU A 434 -98.23 -117.86 103.07
CA GLU A 434 -98.71 -118.25 104.42
C GLU A 434 -100.20 -118.62 104.47
N VAL A 435 -101.01 -118.18 103.49
CA VAL A 435 -102.46 -118.43 103.45
C VAL A 435 -102.81 -119.78 102.79
N GLU A 436 -101.93 -120.36 101.97
CA GLU A 436 -102.13 -121.68 101.35
C GLU A 436 -101.67 -122.85 102.22
N ASN A 437 -100.75 -122.65 103.18
CA ASN A 437 -100.19 -123.70 104.05
C ASN A 437 -101.08 -124.03 105.28
N LEU A 438 -102.23 -123.35 105.47
CA LEU A 438 -103.12 -123.50 106.63
C LEU A 438 -104.56 -123.96 106.29
N LYS A 439 -104.85 -124.34 105.04
CA LYS A 439 -106.18 -124.84 104.61
C LYS A 439 -106.29 -126.36 104.42
N GLU A 440 -105.23 -127.12 104.71
CA GLU A 440 -105.19 -128.58 104.51
C GLU A 440 -105.68 -129.42 105.71
N ASN A 441 -106.23 -128.81 106.78
CA ASN A 441 -106.72 -129.56 107.96
C ASN A 441 -108.16 -129.21 108.38
N SER A 442 -109.12 -129.97 107.80
CA SER A 442 -110.27 -130.61 108.45
C SER A 442 -111.41 -129.79 109.13
N ALA A 443 -112.61 -129.92 108.54
CA ALA A 443 -113.89 -130.42 109.11
C ALA A 443 -114.51 -129.90 110.44
N VAL A 444 -115.85 -130.06 110.51
CA VAL A 444 -116.85 -129.87 111.61
C VAL A 444 -117.60 -128.51 111.53
N PHE A 445 -118.83 -128.35 110.99
CA PHE A 445 -120.16 -129.01 111.14
C PHE A 445 -120.95 -128.62 112.41
N LEU A 446 -121.55 -127.42 112.40
CA LEU A 446 -122.78 -126.92 113.06
C LEU A 446 -122.98 -125.50 112.48
N ASP A 447 -123.90 -125.24 111.55
CA ASP A 447 -125.37 -125.31 111.59
C ASP A 447 -126.03 -124.14 112.34
N SER A 448 -127.13 -123.65 111.74
CA SER A 448 -128.12 -122.68 112.27
C SER A 448 -127.64 -121.21 112.43
N GLN A 449 -127.77 -120.31 111.44
CA GLN A 449 -128.94 -119.80 110.71
C GLN A 449 -129.78 -118.77 111.50
N TRP A 450 -130.22 -117.74 110.76
CA TRP A 450 -131.30 -116.74 110.99
C TRP A 450 -130.84 -115.30 111.28
N MET A 451 -130.83 -114.36 110.32
CA MET A 451 -131.81 -113.86 109.32
C MET A 451 -132.60 -112.66 109.86
N ASP A 452 -132.61 -111.57 109.06
CA ASP A 452 -133.69 -110.58 108.87
C ASP A 452 -133.10 -109.34 108.13
N ASN A 453 -133.73 -108.63 107.18
CA ASN A 453 -135.06 -108.76 106.59
C ASN A 453 -135.23 -107.86 105.32
N ASN A 454 -136.36 -108.04 104.61
CA ASN A 454 -137.13 -107.11 103.74
C ASN A 454 -136.87 -106.99 102.22
N LYS A 455 -137.78 -107.59 101.44
CA LYS A 455 -137.96 -107.39 99.98
C LYS A 455 -139.44 -107.17 99.64
N MET A 456 -139.76 -106.47 98.54
CA MET A 456 -141.08 -106.55 97.88
C MET A 456 -141.09 -106.09 96.41
N GLU A 457 -141.91 -106.73 95.58
CA GLU A 457 -142.21 -106.37 94.19
C GLU A 457 -143.51 -105.55 94.12
N LEU A 458 -143.50 -104.44 93.39
CA LEU A 458 -144.66 -103.57 93.17
C LEU A 458 -145.19 -103.72 91.74
N ALA A 459 -146.51 -103.56 91.60
CA ALA A 459 -147.32 -103.80 90.39
C ALA A 459 -147.09 -102.80 89.23
N SER A 460 -145.87 -102.27 89.07
CA SER A 460 -145.47 -101.37 87.97
C SER A 460 -144.09 -101.70 87.36
N SER A 461 -143.61 -102.96 87.49
CA SER A 461 -142.55 -103.61 86.67
C SER A 461 -141.09 -103.13 86.90
N ALA A 462 -140.00 -103.92 86.86
CA ALA A 462 -139.74 -105.38 86.83
C ALA A 462 -138.38 -105.69 87.52
N LYS A 463 -138.07 -105.03 88.66
CA LYS A 463 -136.89 -105.24 89.52
C LYS A 463 -137.28 -105.25 91.01
N PRO A 464 -136.67 -106.08 91.88
CA PRO A 464 -136.86 -106.03 93.33
C PRO A 464 -135.84 -105.11 94.05
N VAL A 465 -136.33 -104.23 94.95
CA VAL A 465 -135.53 -103.24 95.74
C VAL A 465 -135.71 -103.49 97.24
N ARG A 466 -134.66 -103.23 98.03
CA ARG A 466 -134.62 -103.39 99.50
C ARG A 466 -135.38 -102.25 100.21
N VAL A 467 -136.20 -102.57 101.21
CA VAL A 467 -137.02 -101.63 102.01
C VAL A 467 -136.72 -101.85 103.51
N CYS A 468 -136.94 -100.88 104.41
CA CYS A 468 -136.61 -101.02 105.85
C CYS A 468 -137.68 -101.79 106.68
N ASP A 469 -137.30 -102.29 107.87
CA ASP A 469 -138.07 -103.27 108.68
C ASP A 469 -139.47 -102.79 109.08
N THR A 470 -139.64 -101.49 109.31
CA THR A 470 -140.94 -100.89 109.67
C THR A 470 -141.93 -100.89 108.52
N CYS A 471 -141.45 -100.74 107.29
CA CYS A 471 -142.29 -100.71 106.10
C CYS A 471 -142.65 -102.12 105.60
N HIS A 472 -141.79 -103.11 105.84
CA HIS A 472 -142.01 -104.50 105.45
C HIS A 472 -143.19 -105.14 106.18
N ALA A 473 -143.35 -104.85 107.49
CA ALA A 473 -144.42 -105.40 108.31
C ALA A 473 -145.83 -104.90 107.89
N PHE A 474 -145.95 -103.64 107.46
CA PHE A 474 -147.24 -103.07 107.03
C PHE A 474 -147.68 -103.58 105.65
N LEU A 475 -146.71 -103.92 104.79
CA LEU A 475 -146.95 -104.34 103.41
C LEU A 475 -147.20 -105.85 103.26
N LEU A 476 -146.54 -106.69 104.07
CA LEU A 476 -146.79 -108.14 104.14
C LEU A 476 -148.22 -108.48 104.59
N ALA A 477 -148.82 -107.66 105.47
CA ALA A 477 -150.20 -107.83 105.90
C ALA A 477 -151.21 -107.63 104.74
N LYS A 478 -150.81 -106.96 103.66
CA LYS A 478 -151.67 -106.72 102.48
C LYS A 478 -151.51 -107.78 101.40
N PHE A 479 -150.35 -108.44 101.28
CA PHE A 479 -150.00 -109.28 100.12
C PHE A 479 -150.47 -110.75 100.17
N VAL A 480 -150.79 -111.33 101.34
CA VAL A 480 -151.24 -112.75 101.44
C VAL A 480 -152.74 -112.92 101.70
N LYS A 481 -153.51 -111.83 101.86
CA LYS A 481 -155.00 -111.88 101.73
C LYS A 481 -155.49 -111.69 100.29
N HIS A 482 -154.58 -111.37 99.37
CA HIS A 482 -154.61 -111.38 97.90
C HIS A 482 -154.48 -112.73 97.19
N SER A 483 -155.18 -113.75 97.65
CA SER A 483 -155.95 -114.64 96.80
C SER A 483 -155.97 -114.31 95.28
N SER A 484 -155.72 -115.38 94.51
CA SER A 484 -156.50 -115.78 93.33
C SER A 484 -156.46 -114.86 92.13
N SER A 485 -155.52 -115.13 91.23
CA SER A 485 -155.87 -115.57 89.88
C SER A 485 -154.60 -115.80 89.09
N SER A 486 -154.60 -116.93 88.39
CA SER A 486 -153.85 -117.08 87.14
C SER A 486 -152.35 -117.15 87.34
N ASN A 487 -151.99 -118.26 87.98
CA ASN A 487 -150.99 -119.25 87.57
C ASN A 487 -149.83 -118.77 86.70
#